data_AF-A0A370VRN0-F1
#
_entry.id   AF-A0A370VRN0-F1
#
_cell.length_a   1.000
_cell.length_b   1.000
_cell.length_c   1.000
_cell.angle_alpha   90.00
_cell.angle_beta   90.00
_cell.angle_gamma   90.00
#
_symmetry.space_group_name_H-M   'P 1'
#
loop_
_entity.id
_entity.type
_entity.pdbx_description
1 polymer ?
#
loop_
_entity_poly.entity_id
_entity_poly.type
_entity_poly.pdbx_seq_one_letter_code
_entity_poly.pdbx_strand_id
1 'polypeptide(L)'
;MARFVRWTALTAAAALLATGCGGGSSDDPKTDGDTGGTSASAPAGSPETALPSSLTSQELDWGRCRATEGSPAPGDEWQCADLKAPLDWKKPEGRTIDLALIRAKATGDDRIGSLLFNFGGPGGSGVDRLPWYSTGASALREHYDLVSWDPRGVGSSEGVRCRRDQEIQASEAVDLTPDTAAEETAYFKDAADFGKGCRKTGGSLIAHVSTTDTARDMDLMRQVLGDEKTHYFGISYGTELGGVYAHLFPKNVGRIVLDAVVDPSADAAGHAENQARGFQRALNNYLESTGKSAEEGTREIVDLLKRIDAKPLPTSSSRDLTESLALTGIIRPLYSKASWPTLTSALQAAQQGDGTELLALADDYNDRQDSGKYGTGSHSQRVISCLDDRQRPTPEDAKKALPHFEKVSPVFGPMLGWDTAGWCHDWPVPGQYDTPEVSAPGSAPILLIGNTGDPATPYEGTRRMADELGKGVGVMLTWKGEGHSAYAKGSSCVDSTINDYLLEGTVPKDGKVCS
;
A
#
# COMPACT_ATOMS: atom_id res chain seq x y z
N MET A 1 -23.99 38.79 -35.60
CA MET A 1 -25.25 39.56 -35.79
C MET A 1 -26.08 39.48 -34.51
N ALA A 2 -27.06 40.38 -34.33
CA ALA A 2 -28.14 40.35 -33.32
C ALA A 2 -27.78 39.95 -31.86
N ARG A 3 -27.73 40.95 -30.97
CA ARG A 3 -28.04 40.75 -29.54
C ARG A 3 -29.56 40.61 -29.38
N PHE A 4 -30.02 39.99 -28.29
CA PHE A 4 -31.23 40.43 -27.59
C PHE A 4 -31.07 40.34 -26.07
N VAL A 5 -31.69 41.28 -25.33
CA VAL A 5 -31.56 41.47 -23.87
C VAL A 5 -32.85 42.09 -23.32
N ARG A 6 -33.37 41.53 -22.21
CA ARG A 6 -34.13 42.17 -21.07
C ARG A 6 -34.75 41.04 -20.22
N TRP A 7 -34.59 40.98 -18.89
CA TRP A 7 -35.19 41.81 -17.80
C TRP A 7 -36.73 41.65 -17.78
N THR A 8 -37.46 41.48 -16.67
CA THR A 8 -37.33 41.88 -15.23
C THR A 8 -38.18 40.92 -14.36
N ALA A 9 -37.82 40.48 -13.14
CA ALA A 9 -37.82 41.15 -11.80
C ALA A 9 -39.18 41.20 -11.05
N LEU A 10 -39.12 41.45 -9.71
CA LEU A 10 -40.19 41.44 -8.67
C LEU A 10 -40.57 40.03 -8.13
N THR A 11 -40.45 39.61 -6.86
CA THR A 11 -40.45 40.16 -5.46
C THR A 11 -41.79 40.08 -4.72
N ALA A 12 -41.79 39.42 -3.56
CA ALA A 12 -42.73 39.64 -2.45
C ALA A 12 -42.00 39.44 -1.11
N ALA A 13 -42.36 40.26 -0.11
CA ALA A 13 -41.94 40.16 1.29
C ALA A 13 -43.22 40.04 2.17
N ALA A 14 -43.23 39.99 3.50
CA ALA A 14 -42.21 40.23 4.53
C ALA A 14 -42.65 39.59 5.88
N ALA A 15 -41.78 39.67 6.90
CA ALA A 15 -42.12 39.94 8.32
C ALA A 15 -42.96 38.90 9.12
N LEU A 16 -42.91 38.83 10.47
CA LEU A 16 -41.86 39.05 11.49
C LEU A 16 -42.44 38.58 12.86
N LEU A 17 -41.64 38.66 13.94
CA LEU A 17 -42.01 38.48 15.37
C LEU A 17 -42.26 37.02 15.83
N ALA A 18 -42.19 36.68 17.13
CA ALA A 18 -41.15 36.88 18.18
C ALA A 18 -41.69 36.40 19.56
N THR A 19 -40.79 36.04 20.50
CA THR A 19 -41.07 35.68 21.92
C THR A 19 -41.83 34.35 22.13
N GLY A 20 -41.75 33.66 23.29
CA GLY A 20 -41.06 33.97 24.56
C GLY A 20 -40.70 32.69 25.37
N CYS A 21 -40.27 32.84 26.63
CA CYS A 21 -39.59 31.79 27.42
C CYS A 21 -40.33 31.31 28.70
N GLY A 22 -39.94 30.13 29.22
CA GLY A 22 -40.23 29.63 30.59
C GLY A 22 -41.37 28.58 30.69
N GLY A 23 -41.41 27.68 31.68
CA GLY A 23 -40.43 27.35 32.75
C GLY A 23 -41.06 26.55 33.92
N GLY A 24 -40.27 25.70 34.62
CA GLY A 24 -40.70 24.80 35.73
C GLY A 24 -40.89 23.34 35.27
N SER A 25 -40.38 22.28 35.92
CA SER A 25 -40.43 21.82 37.34
C SER A 25 -41.80 21.25 37.74
N SER A 26 -41.94 20.05 38.34
CA SER A 26 -40.99 18.98 38.77
C SER A 26 -41.65 17.57 38.56
N ASP A 27 -41.27 16.40 39.10
CA ASP A 27 -40.40 15.97 40.21
C ASP A 27 -39.94 14.47 40.09
N ASP A 28 -39.19 13.95 41.06
CA ASP A 28 -38.61 12.56 41.15
C ASP A 28 -39.57 11.57 41.88
N PRO A 29 -39.44 10.21 41.81
CA PRO A 29 -38.33 9.49 42.47
C PRO A 29 -37.84 8.14 41.84
N LYS A 30 -36.50 7.99 41.77
CA LYS A 30 -35.68 6.78 42.09
C LYS A 30 -35.99 5.38 41.50
N THR A 31 -34.95 4.77 40.91
CA THR A 31 -34.33 3.53 41.43
C THR A 31 -32.88 3.36 40.94
N ASP A 32 -32.08 2.56 41.65
CA ASP A 32 -30.61 2.48 41.50
C ASP A 32 -30.15 1.56 40.35
N GLY A 33 -28.95 1.84 39.79
CA GLY A 33 -28.38 1.09 38.67
C GLY A 33 -26.98 1.55 38.25
N ASP A 34 -26.03 1.62 39.19
CA ASP A 34 -24.65 2.02 38.89
C ASP A 34 -23.88 0.91 38.15
N THR A 35 -23.52 1.19 36.90
CA THR A 35 -22.39 0.55 36.20
C THR A 35 -21.57 1.63 35.51
N GLY A 36 -20.74 2.34 36.28
CA GLY A 36 -19.82 3.39 35.81
C GLY A 36 -18.77 2.91 34.78
N GLY A 37 -19.19 2.77 33.52
CA GLY A 37 -18.32 2.59 32.37
C GLY A 37 -17.55 3.88 32.09
N THR A 38 -16.36 4.04 32.68
CA THR A 38 -15.47 5.16 32.38
C THR A 38 -14.89 5.03 30.97
N SER A 39 -15.57 5.63 29.98
CA SER A 39 -14.98 5.87 28.66
C SER A 39 -13.71 6.70 28.83
N ALA A 40 -12.56 6.04 28.68
CA ALA A 40 -11.27 6.71 28.71
C ALA A 40 -11.10 7.50 27.42
N SER A 41 -11.50 8.77 27.43
CA SER A 41 -11.19 9.70 26.34
C SER A 41 -9.68 9.75 26.17
N ALA A 42 -9.18 9.21 25.05
CA ALA A 42 -7.78 9.32 24.68
C ALA A 42 -7.38 10.81 24.65
N PRO A 43 -6.18 11.18 25.13
CA PRO A 43 -5.75 12.57 25.12
C PRO A 43 -5.63 13.04 23.66
N ALA A 44 -6.39 14.07 23.30
CA ALA A 44 -6.22 14.75 22.02
C ALA A 44 -4.74 15.14 21.84
N GLY A 45 -4.21 14.93 20.63
CA GLY A 45 -2.78 15.00 20.35
C GLY A 45 -2.11 16.22 20.96
N SER A 46 -0.99 15.99 21.68
CA SER A 46 -0.13 17.09 22.13
C SER A 46 0.29 17.92 20.92
N PRO A 47 0.32 19.27 21.01
CA PRO A 47 0.74 20.08 19.88
C PRO A 47 2.17 19.69 19.49
N GLU A 48 2.36 19.15 18.27
CA GLU A 48 3.68 18.81 17.78
C GLU A 48 4.56 20.07 17.81
N THR A 49 5.73 19.95 18.45
CA THR A 49 6.68 21.06 18.55
C THR A 49 7.10 21.47 17.15
N ALA A 50 6.97 22.77 16.84
CA ALA A 50 7.32 23.30 15.51
C ALA A 50 8.73 22.86 15.11
N LEU A 51 8.85 22.23 13.94
CA LEU A 51 10.10 21.63 13.48
C LEU A 51 11.19 22.71 13.29
N PRO A 52 12.47 22.37 13.59
CA PRO A 52 13.60 23.26 13.32
C PRO A 52 13.61 23.80 11.89
N SER A 53 13.92 25.09 11.72
CA SER A 53 14.01 25.72 10.40
C SER A 53 15.11 25.12 9.52
N SER A 54 16.13 24.50 10.12
CA SER A 54 17.13 23.68 9.43
C SER A 54 16.57 22.46 8.68
N LEU A 55 15.34 22.05 8.99
CA LEU A 55 14.60 21.02 8.26
C LEU A 55 13.54 21.64 7.34
N THR A 56 12.73 22.57 7.83
CA THR A 56 11.56 23.09 7.08
C THR A 56 11.92 24.13 6.03
N SER A 57 13.11 24.74 6.10
CA SER A 57 13.63 25.73 5.15
C SER A 57 14.83 25.20 4.35
N GLN A 58 14.86 23.89 4.05
CA GLN A 58 15.87 23.29 3.19
C GLN A 58 15.73 23.75 1.74
N GLU A 59 16.85 24.07 1.08
CA GLU A 59 16.92 24.20 -0.38
C GLU A 59 17.48 22.90 -0.97
N LEU A 60 16.68 22.19 -1.77
CA LEU A 60 17.05 20.91 -2.37
C LEU A 60 17.92 21.12 -3.63
N ASP A 61 19.11 20.51 -3.66
CA ASP A 61 20.04 20.55 -4.80
C ASP A 61 19.58 19.60 -5.92
N TRP A 62 18.63 20.07 -6.73
CA TRP A 62 17.99 19.32 -7.82
C TRP A 62 18.91 19.07 -9.02
N GLY A 63 19.80 18.10 -8.87
CA GLY A 63 20.67 17.59 -9.93
C GLY A 63 19.96 16.65 -10.92
N ARG A 64 20.70 16.15 -11.91
CA ARG A 64 20.23 15.03 -12.76
C ARG A 64 20.25 13.72 -11.98
N CYS A 65 19.21 12.93 -12.17
CA CYS A 65 19.13 11.58 -11.62
C CYS A 65 20.29 10.68 -12.10
N ARG A 66 20.58 9.64 -11.31
CA ARG A 66 21.60 8.63 -11.59
C ARG A 66 20.93 7.26 -11.68
N ALA A 67 21.65 6.26 -12.17
CA ALA A 67 21.20 4.87 -12.06
C ALA A 67 21.25 4.42 -10.59
N THR A 68 20.28 3.60 -10.20
CA THR A 68 20.16 3.00 -8.86
C THR A 68 20.62 1.53 -8.88
N GLU A 69 20.34 0.75 -7.83
CA GLU A 69 20.54 -0.70 -7.85
C GLU A 69 19.46 -1.42 -8.70
N GLY A 70 18.26 -0.83 -8.81
CA GLY A 70 17.08 -1.41 -9.47
C GLY A 70 16.74 -0.84 -10.85
N SER A 71 17.19 0.37 -11.21
CA SER A 71 16.85 1.01 -12.50
C SER A 71 18.00 1.81 -13.14
N PRO A 72 18.02 1.93 -14.48
CA PRO A 72 18.91 2.85 -15.18
C PRO A 72 18.55 4.31 -14.86
N ALA A 73 19.47 5.24 -15.13
CA ALA A 73 19.17 6.66 -15.01
C ALA A 73 18.02 7.06 -15.97
N PRO A 74 16.97 7.75 -15.49
CA PRO A 74 15.90 8.26 -16.33
C PRO A 74 16.36 9.45 -17.19
N GLY A 75 15.48 9.94 -18.08
CA GLY A 75 15.80 11.03 -19.02
C GLY A 75 16.14 12.37 -18.37
N ASP A 76 16.74 13.30 -19.14
CA ASP A 76 17.15 14.64 -18.67
C ASP A 76 15.96 15.51 -18.18
N GLU A 77 14.70 15.11 -18.39
CA GLU A 77 13.52 15.76 -17.82
C GLU A 77 13.28 15.45 -16.32
N TRP A 78 14.05 14.51 -15.75
CA TRP A 78 13.99 14.08 -14.35
C TRP A 78 15.11 14.69 -13.52
N GLN A 79 14.71 15.27 -12.38
CA GLN A 79 15.63 15.79 -11.37
C GLN A 79 15.56 14.94 -10.12
N CYS A 80 16.70 14.75 -9.45
CA CYS A 80 16.78 14.05 -8.18
C CYS A 80 17.52 14.91 -7.15
N ALA A 81 17.13 14.78 -5.88
CA ALA A 81 17.73 15.50 -4.74
C ALA A 81 17.52 14.70 -3.43
N ASP A 82 18.33 14.99 -2.41
CA ASP A 82 18.21 14.38 -1.09
C ASP A 82 17.56 15.35 -0.09
N LEU A 83 16.46 14.94 0.56
CA LEU A 83 15.80 15.67 1.65
C LEU A 83 16.29 15.14 3.01
N LYS A 84 16.75 16.00 3.91
CA LYS A 84 17.10 15.58 5.26
C LYS A 84 15.86 15.51 6.15
N ALA A 85 15.62 14.35 6.74
CA ALA A 85 14.53 14.12 7.71
C ALA A 85 15.09 13.59 9.05
N PRO A 86 14.46 13.85 10.20
CA PRO A 86 14.86 13.23 11.46
C PRO A 86 14.79 11.71 11.39
N LEU A 87 15.82 11.02 11.90
CA LEU A 87 15.72 9.58 12.13
C LEU A 87 14.61 9.30 13.15
N ASP A 88 14.67 9.97 14.31
CA ASP A 88 13.68 9.90 15.38
C ASP A 88 12.86 11.19 15.41
N TRP A 89 11.60 11.13 14.99
CA TRP A 89 10.68 12.27 15.00
C TRP A 89 10.38 12.81 16.41
N LYS A 90 10.65 12.05 17.48
CA LYS A 90 10.57 12.51 18.87
C LYS A 90 11.81 13.32 19.29
N LYS A 91 12.82 13.42 18.41
CA LYS A 91 14.07 14.17 18.59
C LYS A 91 14.47 14.88 17.27
N PRO A 92 13.70 15.88 16.80
CA PRO A 92 13.92 16.50 15.48
C PRO A 92 15.26 17.24 15.32
N GLU A 93 15.94 17.59 16.42
CA GLU A 93 17.31 18.15 16.42
C GLU A 93 18.42 17.06 16.46
N GLY A 94 18.05 15.78 16.33
CA GLY A 94 18.96 14.63 16.43
C GLY A 94 19.67 14.27 15.13
N ARG A 95 20.04 12.98 14.98
CA ARG A 95 20.53 12.44 13.71
C ARG A 95 19.44 12.56 12.64
N THR A 96 19.79 13.08 11.47
CA THR A 96 19.00 12.97 10.26
C THR A 96 19.35 11.72 9.45
N ILE A 97 18.41 11.31 8.61
CA ILE A 97 18.62 10.45 7.44
C ILE A 97 18.40 11.29 6.18
N ASP A 98 18.94 10.82 5.06
CA ASP A 98 18.73 11.43 3.75
C ASP A 98 17.69 10.61 2.97
N LEU A 99 16.63 11.27 2.51
CA LEU A 99 15.55 10.69 1.71
C LEU A 99 15.74 11.06 0.24
N ALA A 100 15.89 10.06 -0.62
CA ALA A 100 16.05 10.27 -2.05
C ALA A 100 14.71 10.64 -2.70
N LEU A 101 14.63 11.83 -3.30
CA LEU A 101 13.48 12.34 -4.03
C LEU A 101 13.76 12.36 -5.54
N ILE A 102 12.70 12.14 -6.32
CA ILE A 102 12.66 12.34 -7.76
C ILE A 102 11.53 13.32 -8.13
N ARG A 103 11.76 14.16 -9.15
CA ARG A 103 10.76 15.08 -9.71
C ARG A 103 10.88 15.20 -11.23
N ALA A 104 9.76 15.09 -11.92
CA ALA A 104 9.58 15.70 -13.24
C ALA A 104 8.72 16.96 -13.08
N LYS A 105 9.20 18.10 -13.59
CA LYS A 105 8.46 19.36 -13.47
C LYS A 105 7.18 19.37 -14.31
N ALA A 106 6.23 20.19 -13.86
CA ALA A 106 5.04 20.57 -14.63
C ALA A 106 5.43 21.12 -16.03
N THR A 107 4.59 20.89 -17.04
CA THR A 107 4.85 21.33 -18.42
C THR A 107 4.00 22.52 -18.88
N GLY A 108 2.94 22.87 -18.15
CA GLY A 108 2.12 24.08 -18.35
C GLY A 108 2.55 25.24 -17.45
N ASP A 109 2.01 26.43 -17.76
CA ASP A 109 2.29 27.67 -17.02
C ASP A 109 1.45 27.82 -15.72
N ASP A 110 0.35 27.07 -15.59
CA ASP A 110 -0.62 27.13 -14.50
C ASP A 110 -0.45 25.99 -13.47
N ARG A 111 0.77 25.88 -12.91
CA ARG A 111 1.14 24.91 -11.86
C ARG A 111 0.20 25.00 -10.65
N ILE A 112 -0.40 23.88 -10.27
CA ILE A 112 -1.23 23.70 -9.07
C ILE A 112 -0.37 23.44 -7.83
N GLY A 113 0.62 22.56 -7.94
CA GLY A 113 1.40 22.07 -6.80
C GLY A 113 2.42 20.98 -7.20
N SER A 114 2.98 20.30 -6.20
CA SER A 114 3.58 18.97 -6.38
C SER A 114 2.53 17.88 -6.14
N LEU A 115 2.46 16.89 -7.02
CA LEU A 115 1.68 15.66 -6.80
C LEU A 115 2.64 14.55 -6.38
N LEU A 116 2.57 14.16 -5.11
CA LEU A 116 3.41 13.12 -4.53
C LEU A 116 2.83 11.73 -4.86
N PHE A 117 3.64 10.84 -5.42
CA PHE A 117 3.26 9.45 -5.71
C PHE A 117 3.93 8.47 -4.73
N ASN A 118 3.19 7.46 -4.29
CA ASN A 118 3.76 6.26 -3.66
C ASN A 118 3.15 4.99 -4.27
N PHE A 119 4.02 4.04 -4.65
CA PHE A 119 3.64 2.83 -5.39
C PHE A 119 3.50 1.59 -4.49
N GLY A 120 3.33 1.79 -3.19
CA GLY A 120 3.03 0.71 -2.25
C GLY A 120 4.19 -0.26 -2.00
N GLY A 121 3.82 -1.53 -1.83
CA GLY A 121 4.68 -2.58 -1.29
C GLY A 121 4.22 -3.01 0.11
N PRO A 122 4.71 -2.45 1.24
CA PRO A 122 5.74 -1.41 1.36
C PRO A 122 7.11 -1.83 0.80
N GLY A 123 8.09 -0.93 0.82
CA GLY A 123 9.44 -1.23 0.34
C GLY A 123 9.68 -1.06 -1.16
N GLY A 124 8.68 -0.64 -1.94
CA GLY A 124 8.90 -0.26 -3.34
C GLY A 124 9.60 1.10 -3.46
N SER A 125 10.67 1.18 -4.25
CA SER A 125 11.30 2.47 -4.60
C SER A 125 10.31 3.35 -5.38
N GLY A 126 10.16 4.60 -4.94
CA GLY A 126 9.41 5.63 -5.67
C GLY A 126 10.27 6.31 -6.73
N VAL A 127 11.58 6.42 -6.48
CA VAL A 127 12.59 6.95 -7.41
C VAL A 127 12.65 6.11 -8.70
N ASP A 128 12.70 4.78 -8.57
CA ASP A 128 12.74 3.86 -9.70
C ASP A 128 11.39 3.78 -10.45
N ARG A 129 10.25 3.86 -9.73
CA ARG A 129 8.92 3.57 -10.31
C ARG A 129 8.26 4.78 -10.98
N LEU A 130 8.46 6.01 -10.51
CA LEU A 130 7.77 7.17 -11.08
C LEU A 130 8.07 7.41 -12.58
N PRO A 131 9.31 7.26 -13.09
CA PRO A 131 9.61 7.42 -14.52
C PRO A 131 8.82 6.46 -15.42
N TRP A 132 8.64 5.20 -15.00
CA TRP A 132 7.85 4.22 -15.77
C TRP A 132 6.34 4.55 -15.72
N TYR A 133 5.85 5.02 -14.58
CA TYR A 133 4.44 5.38 -14.39
C TYR A 133 4.04 6.68 -15.09
N SER A 134 4.97 7.62 -15.29
CA SER A 134 4.70 8.99 -15.73
C SER A 134 3.93 9.11 -17.04
N THR A 135 4.04 8.13 -17.94
CA THR A 135 3.30 8.10 -19.21
C THR A 135 1.78 8.11 -18.97
N GLY A 136 1.30 7.36 -17.96
CA GLY A 136 -0.11 7.35 -17.56
C GLY A 136 -0.54 8.64 -16.86
N ALA A 137 0.37 9.28 -16.12
CA ALA A 137 0.16 10.56 -15.43
C ALA A 137 0.46 11.80 -16.31
N SER A 138 0.54 11.65 -17.64
CA SER A 138 0.93 12.72 -18.56
C SER A 138 0.02 13.95 -18.49
N ALA A 139 -1.31 13.76 -18.44
CA ALA A 139 -2.27 14.85 -18.25
C ALA A 139 -2.16 15.54 -16.87
N LEU A 140 -1.71 14.82 -15.83
CA LEU A 140 -1.47 15.41 -14.51
C LEU A 140 -0.20 16.28 -14.53
N ARG A 141 0.81 15.90 -15.31
CA ARG A 141 2.06 16.66 -15.49
C ARG A 141 1.87 18.00 -16.20
N GLU A 142 0.75 18.22 -16.89
CA GLU A 142 0.45 19.54 -17.45
C GLU A 142 0.37 20.60 -16.34
N HIS A 143 -0.13 20.23 -15.15
CA HIS A 143 -0.37 21.17 -14.03
C HIS A 143 0.35 20.83 -12.71
N TYR A 144 0.92 19.63 -12.56
CA TYR A 144 1.67 19.23 -11.36
C TYR A 144 3.14 18.94 -11.66
N ASP A 145 4.01 19.33 -10.71
CA ASP A 145 5.30 18.64 -10.57
C ASP A 145 5.01 17.20 -10.12
N LEU A 146 5.33 16.20 -10.95
CA LEU A 146 5.23 14.80 -10.55
C LEU A 146 6.42 14.50 -9.63
N VAL A 147 6.15 14.21 -8.35
CA VAL A 147 7.16 13.94 -7.32
C VAL A 147 6.99 12.54 -6.77
N SER A 148 8.08 11.83 -6.49
CA SER A 148 8.06 10.64 -5.65
C SER A 148 9.36 10.58 -4.83
N TRP A 149 9.42 9.64 -3.90
CA TRP A 149 10.57 9.45 -3.03
C TRP A 149 10.71 7.97 -2.68
N ASP A 150 11.90 7.56 -2.28
CA ASP A 150 12.10 6.30 -1.58
C ASP A 150 11.79 6.53 -0.09
N PRO A 151 10.81 5.84 0.52
CA PRO A 151 10.54 5.96 1.95
C PRO A 151 11.76 5.62 2.81
N ARG A 152 11.78 6.10 4.06
CA ARG A 152 12.81 5.76 5.03
C ARG A 152 13.02 4.25 5.14
N GLY A 153 14.27 3.80 4.95
CA GLY A 153 14.63 2.37 4.93
C GLY A 153 14.36 1.65 3.62
N VAL A 154 14.00 2.36 2.54
CA VAL A 154 13.74 1.83 1.18
C VAL A 154 14.80 2.34 0.21
N GLY A 155 15.18 1.51 -0.78
CA GLY A 155 15.96 1.96 -1.95
C GLY A 155 17.20 2.79 -1.59
N SER A 156 17.26 4.02 -2.10
CA SER A 156 18.38 4.95 -1.83
C SER A 156 18.31 5.62 -0.43
N SER A 157 17.15 5.60 0.23
CA SER A 157 16.89 6.24 1.54
C SER A 157 17.28 5.34 2.73
N GLU A 158 18.56 4.96 2.80
CA GLU A 158 19.10 3.96 3.72
C GLU A 158 18.42 2.56 3.60
N GLY A 159 18.17 2.11 2.36
CA GLY A 159 17.51 0.83 2.04
C GLY A 159 17.98 -0.38 2.87
N VAL A 160 17.07 -0.99 3.64
CA VAL A 160 17.45 -2.04 4.60
C VAL A 160 17.71 -3.36 3.89
N ARG A 161 18.94 -3.87 3.98
CA ARG A 161 19.32 -5.20 3.47
C ARG A 161 19.59 -6.17 4.64
N CYS A 162 18.65 -7.07 4.91
CA CYS A 162 18.75 -8.03 6.03
C CYS A 162 19.62 -9.26 5.71
N ARG A 163 19.67 -9.66 4.43
CA ARG A 163 20.43 -10.79 3.88
C ARG A 163 21.27 -10.39 2.67
N ARG A 164 22.39 -11.07 2.44
CA ARG A 164 23.15 -11.03 1.18
C ARG A 164 22.49 -11.94 0.14
N ASP A 165 22.76 -11.75 -1.14
CA ASP A 165 22.08 -12.48 -2.23
C ASP A 165 22.18 -14.01 -2.10
N GLN A 166 23.32 -14.54 -1.63
CA GLN A 166 23.52 -15.96 -1.33
C GLN A 166 22.63 -16.48 -0.17
N GLU A 167 22.32 -15.62 0.80
CA GLU A 167 21.46 -15.95 1.95
C GLU A 167 19.97 -15.83 1.57
N ILE A 168 19.63 -14.97 0.61
CA ILE A 168 18.28 -14.88 0.02
C ILE A 168 17.99 -16.12 -0.83
N GLN A 169 18.88 -16.45 -1.78
CA GLN A 169 18.73 -17.63 -2.64
C GLN A 169 18.71 -18.94 -1.83
N ALA A 170 19.42 -19.00 -0.70
CA ALA A 170 19.35 -20.15 0.20
C ALA A 170 17.98 -20.30 0.89
N SER A 171 17.27 -19.19 1.15
CA SER A 171 15.91 -19.22 1.72
C SER A 171 14.80 -19.53 0.70
N GLU A 172 15.08 -19.56 -0.60
CA GLU A 172 14.12 -20.04 -1.63
C GLU A 172 13.83 -21.55 -1.53
N ALA A 173 14.66 -22.27 -0.75
CA ALA A 173 14.50 -23.68 -0.39
C ALA A 173 13.96 -23.90 1.03
N VAL A 174 13.53 -22.82 1.72
CA VAL A 174 12.70 -22.92 2.91
C VAL A 174 11.25 -22.95 2.43
N ASP A 175 10.53 -24.01 2.81
CA ASP A 175 9.12 -24.11 2.48
C ASP A 175 8.29 -23.07 3.26
N LEU A 176 7.39 -22.38 2.54
CA LEU A 176 6.42 -21.43 3.08
C LEU A 176 5.09 -22.10 3.46
N THR A 177 4.93 -23.39 3.16
CA THR A 177 3.73 -24.18 3.41
C THR A 177 3.94 -25.41 4.33
N PRO A 178 4.81 -25.32 5.37
CA PRO A 178 5.40 -26.47 6.07
C PRO A 178 4.36 -27.50 6.57
N ASP A 179 4.49 -28.75 6.11
CA ASP A 179 3.61 -29.86 6.49
C ASP A 179 4.24 -30.87 7.47
N THR A 180 5.57 -30.91 7.60
CA THR A 180 6.26 -31.65 8.67
C THR A 180 6.91 -30.75 9.71
N ALA A 181 7.12 -31.31 10.91
CA ALA A 181 7.84 -30.64 11.99
C ALA A 181 9.29 -30.24 11.64
N ALA A 182 9.86 -30.77 10.55
CA ALA A 182 11.17 -30.37 10.05
C ALA A 182 11.10 -29.04 9.27
N GLU A 183 10.17 -28.89 8.32
CA GLU A 183 9.96 -27.61 7.62
C GLU A 183 9.45 -26.55 8.59
N GLU A 184 8.53 -26.87 9.51
CA GLU A 184 8.09 -25.92 10.56
C GLU A 184 9.29 -25.33 11.33
N THR A 185 10.22 -26.21 11.75
CA THR A 185 11.43 -25.80 12.47
C THR A 185 12.36 -24.96 11.59
N ALA A 186 12.43 -25.25 10.29
CA ALA A 186 13.23 -24.48 9.34
C ALA A 186 12.63 -23.10 9.06
N TYR A 187 11.32 -23.02 8.83
CA TYR A 187 10.55 -21.81 8.52
C TYR A 187 10.62 -20.78 9.65
N PHE A 188 10.26 -21.16 10.88
CA PHE A 188 10.35 -20.24 12.03
C PHE A 188 11.80 -19.86 12.38
N LYS A 189 12.76 -20.77 12.18
CA LYS A 189 14.19 -20.46 12.32
C LYS A 189 14.65 -19.43 11.28
N ASP A 190 14.25 -19.59 10.02
CA ASP A 190 14.60 -18.67 8.94
C ASP A 190 14.05 -17.28 9.24
N ALA A 191 12.78 -17.18 9.62
CA ALA A 191 12.15 -15.92 10.03
C ALA A 191 12.88 -15.24 11.20
N ALA A 192 13.21 -15.97 12.26
CA ALA A 192 13.97 -15.43 13.38
C ALA A 192 15.38 -14.96 12.96
N ASP A 193 16.05 -15.70 12.08
CA ASP A 193 17.38 -15.34 11.57
C ASP A 193 17.33 -14.16 10.58
N PHE A 194 16.21 -13.97 9.86
CA PHE A 194 15.93 -12.77 9.06
C PHE A 194 15.92 -11.52 9.95
N GLY A 195 15.11 -11.52 11.03
CA GLY A 195 15.01 -10.40 11.97
C GLY A 195 16.35 -10.09 12.65
N LYS A 196 17.12 -11.13 13.03
CA LYS A 196 18.49 -10.98 13.54
C LYS A 196 19.43 -10.32 12.51
N GLY A 197 19.27 -10.66 11.23
CA GLY A 197 19.92 -10.00 10.10
C GLY A 197 19.59 -8.51 10.02
N CYS A 198 18.31 -8.15 10.00
CA CYS A 198 17.85 -6.76 9.95
C CYS A 198 18.40 -5.91 11.10
N ARG A 199 18.38 -6.42 12.35
CA ARG A 199 18.96 -5.71 13.51
C ARG A 199 20.47 -5.51 13.38
N LYS A 200 21.18 -6.45 12.75
CA LYS A 200 22.63 -6.38 12.54
C LYS A 200 23.02 -5.35 11.47
N THR A 201 22.21 -5.18 10.43
CA THR A 201 22.53 -4.30 9.29
C THR A 201 21.88 -2.92 9.37
N GLY A 202 20.58 -2.83 9.64
CA GLY A 202 19.85 -1.57 9.78
C GLY A 202 20.04 -0.88 11.14
N GLY A 203 20.50 -1.62 12.17
CA GLY A 203 20.88 -1.05 13.47
C GLY A 203 19.74 -0.30 14.16
N SER A 204 19.83 1.04 14.24
CA SER A 204 18.79 1.90 14.81
C SER A 204 17.64 2.20 13.84
N LEU A 205 17.84 2.07 12.52
CA LEU A 205 16.85 2.45 11.52
C LEU A 205 15.58 1.59 11.61
N ILE A 206 15.72 0.30 11.91
CA ILE A 206 14.61 -0.66 12.00
C ILE A 206 13.61 -0.41 13.14
N ALA A 207 13.81 0.64 13.95
CA ALA A 207 12.85 1.13 14.95
C ALA A 207 12.16 2.44 14.56
N HIS A 208 12.44 2.95 13.36
CA HIS A 208 12.07 4.30 12.89
C HIS A 208 11.49 4.35 11.46
N VAL A 209 11.28 3.21 10.79
CA VAL A 209 10.75 3.14 9.40
C VAL A 209 9.22 3.01 9.31
N SER A 210 8.47 3.35 10.37
CA SER A 210 7.02 3.12 10.37
C SER A 210 6.27 3.97 9.34
N THR A 211 5.06 3.54 8.98
CA THR A 211 4.11 4.31 8.18
C THR A 211 3.86 5.68 8.80
N THR A 212 3.73 5.75 10.13
CA THR A 212 3.55 7.01 10.87
C THR A 212 4.74 7.96 10.74
N ASP A 213 5.97 7.46 10.78
CA ASP A 213 7.18 8.28 10.62
C ASP A 213 7.44 8.65 9.14
N THR A 214 6.98 7.82 8.20
CA THR A 214 6.94 8.12 6.76
C THR A 214 5.89 9.20 6.43
N ALA A 215 4.75 9.19 7.11
CA ALA A 215 3.73 10.23 6.96
C ALA A 215 4.21 11.60 7.46
N ARG A 216 5.09 11.65 8.47
CA ARG A 216 5.79 12.89 8.87
C ARG A 216 6.81 13.36 7.83
N ASP A 217 7.51 12.43 7.17
CA ASP A 217 8.38 12.77 6.04
C ASP A 217 7.59 13.46 4.92
N MET A 218 6.35 13.04 4.65
CA MET A 218 5.47 13.67 3.65
C MET A 218 5.08 15.12 3.99
N ASP A 219 4.80 15.46 5.25
CA ASP A 219 4.51 16.85 5.60
C ASP A 219 5.78 17.73 5.54
N LEU A 220 6.95 17.16 5.86
CA LEU A 220 8.23 17.84 5.65
C LEU A 220 8.53 18.07 4.17
N MET A 221 8.26 17.09 3.30
CA MET A 221 8.34 17.25 1.84
C MET A 221 7.42 18.36 1.37
N ARG A 222 6.15 18.38 1.82
CA ARG A 222 5.19 19.43 1.49
C ARG A 222 5.73 20.83 1.84
N GLN A 223 6.32 20.99 3.03
CA GLN A 223 6.93 22.25 3.46
C GLN A 223 8.13 22.65 2.58
N VAL A 224 9.05 21.72 2.31
CA VAL A 224 10.28 21.98 1.55
C VAL A 224 10.04 22.15 0.04
N LEU A 225 8.99 21.54 -0.51
CA LEU A 225 8.52 21.76 -1.88
C LEU A 225 7.75 23.09 -2.03
N GLY A 226 7.39 23.74 -0.91
CA GLY A 226 6.72 25.04 -0.88
C GLY A 226 5.21 25.00 -1.09
N ASP A 227 4.56 23.84 -0.99
CA ASP A 227 3.13 23.69 -1.25
C ASP A 227 2.31 23.85 0.05
N GLU A 228 1.19 24.61 -0.01
CA GLU A 228 0.33 24.82 1.17
C GLU A 228 -0.42 23.55 1.62
N LYS A 229 -0.57 22.59 0.71
CA LYS A 229 -1.36 21.37 0.87
C LYS A 229 -0.64 20.19 0.20
N THR A 230 -0.76 19.01 0.78
CA THR A 230 -0.30 17.77 0.14
C THR A 230 -1.31 17.33 -0.89
N HIS A 231 -0.89 17.29 -2.15
CA HIS A 231 -1.57 16.54 -3.21
C HIS A 231 -0.86 15.20 -3.35
N TYR A 232 -1.61 14.09 -3.30
CA TYR A 232 -1.04 12.76 -3.16
C TYR A 232 -1.79 11.71 -3.99
N PHE A 233 -1.04 10.76 -4.52
CA PHE A 233 -1.52 9.56 -5.19
C PHE A 233 -0.85 8.34 -4.54
N GLY A 234 -1.57 7.69 -3.62
CA GLY A 234 -1.14 6.46 -2.98
C GLY A 234 -1.72 5.24 -3.68
N ILE A 235 -0.89 4.25 -3.99
CA ILE A 235 -1.29 2.94 -4.53
C ILE A 235 -0.99 1.85 -3.51
N SER A 236 -1.90 0.88 -3.33
CA SER A 236 -1.65 -0.30 -2.47
C SER A 236 -1.34 0.13 -1.03
N TYR A 237 -0.23 -0.30 -0.41
CA TYR A 237 0.27 0.26 0.88
C TYR A 237 0.31 1.80 0.94
N GLY A 238 0.51 2.50 -0.20
CA GLY A 238 0.41 3.95 -0.27
C GLY A 238 -0.97 4.49 0.16
N THR A 239 -2.01 3.66 0.13
CA THR A 239 -3.35 4.03 0.62
C THR A 239 -3.45 4.05 2.15
N GLU A 240 -2.76 3.14 2.85
CA GLU A 240 -2.60 3.20 4.31
C GLU A 240 -1.79 4.45 4.70
N LEU A 241 -0.65 4.67 4.05
CA LEU A 241 0.20 5.85 4.24
C LEU A 241 -0.56 7.17 4.00
N GLY A 242 -1.42 7.22 2.98
CA GLY A 242 -2.30 8.37 2.72
C GLY A 242 -3.38 8.59 3.80
N GLY A 243 -3.94 7.50 4.36
CA GLY A 243 -4.86 7.55 5.50
C GLY A 243 -4.19 8.04 6.78
N VAL A 244 -3.01 7.49 7.11
CA VAL A 244 -2.20 7.90 8.28
C VAL A 244 -1.73 9.35 8.14
N TYR A 245 -1.35 9.80 6.93
CA TYR A 245 -1.08 11.21 6.66
C TYR A 245 -2.31 12.09 6.93
N ALA A 246 -3.50 11.69 6.48
CA ALA A 246 -4.73 12.43 6.70
C ALA A 246 -5.15 12.47 8.19
N HIS A 247 -4.87 11.41 8.96
CA HIS A 247 -5.07 11.37 10.41
C HIS A 247 -4.15 12.35 11.16
N LEU A 248 -2.85 12.35 10.85
CA LEU A 248 -1.86 13.23 11.49
C LEU A 248 -2.03 14.70 11.08
N PHE A 249 -2.28 14.94 9.78
CA PHE A 249 -2.26 16.27 9.18
C PHE A 249 -3.55 16.62 8.41
N PRO A 250 -4.76 16.47 9.01
CA PRO A 250 -6.04 16.65 8.29
C PRO A 250 -6.19 18.05 7.68
N LYS A 251 -5.63 19.07 8.37
CA LYS A 251 -5.62 20.46 7.89
C LYS A 251 -4.71 20.70 6.67
N ASN A 252 -3.80 19.78 6.37
CA ASN A 252 -2.83 19.89 5.28
C ASN A 252 -3.19 18.96 4.10
N VAL A 253 -4.31 18.24 4.16
CA VAL A 253 -4.88 17.47 3.05
C VAL A 253 -5.33 18.43 1.93
N GLY A 254 -4.80 18.21 0.72
CA GLY A 254 -5.20 18.89 -0.51
C GLY A 254 -6.15 18.02 -1.34
N ARG A 255 -5.69 17.57 -2.51
CA ARG A 255 -6.38 16.55 -3.32
C ARG A 255 -5.62 15.24 -3.19
N ILE A 256 -6.24 14.24 -2.54
CA ILE A 256 -5.63 12.94 -2.26
C ILE A 256 -6.42 11.83 -2.95
N VAL A 257 -5.72 11.01 -3.72
CA VAL A 257 -6.22 9.80 -4.39
C VAL A 257 -5.59 8.58 -3.73
N LEU A 258 -6.43 7.64 -3.32
CA LEU A 258 -6.05 6.33 -2.79
C LEU A 258 -6.56 5.25 -3.75
N ASP A 259 -5.68 4.63 -4.52
CA ASP A 259 -6.01 3.62 -5.55
C ASP A 259 -5.56 2.22 -5.08
N ALA A 260 -6.41 1.20 -5.26
CA ALA A 260 -6.21 -0.14 -4.67
C ALA A 260 -6.06 -0.08 -3.14
N VAL A 261 -7.19 0.16 -2.47
CA VAL A 261 -7.23 0.59 -1.06
C VAL A 261 -7.14 -0.58 -0.07
N VAL A 262 -6.10 -0.54 0.77
CA VAL A 262 -5.91 -1.40 1.96
C VAL A 262 -7.07 -1.19 2.94
N ASP A 263 -7.54 -2.27 3.56
CA ASP A 263 -8.50 -2.23 4.66
C ASP A 263 -7.79 -1.80 5.97
N PRO A 264 -8.04 -0.59 6.52
CA PRO A 264 -7.38 -0.14 7.75
C PRO A 264 -7.98 -0.78 9.01
N SER A 265 -9.12 -1.48 8.89
CA SER A 265 -9.78 -2.16 10.00
C SER A 265 -9.36 -3.62 10.15
N ALA A 266 -8.42 -4.09 9.31
CA ALA A 266 -7.85 -5.42 9.36
C ALA A 266 -6.48 -5.39 10.05
N ASP A 267 -6.30 -6.26 11.05
CA ASP A 267 -4.97 -6.55 11.61
C ASP A 267 -4.16 -7.47 10.69
N ALA A 268 -2.94 -7.86 11.10
CA ALA A 268 -2.07 -8.71 10.29
C ALA A 268 -2.75 -10.03 9.83
N ALA A 269 -3.57 -10.66 10.69
CA ALA A 269 -4.29 -11.89 10.35
C ALA A 269 -5.48 -11.63 9.42
N GLY A 270 -6.26 -10.57 9.66
CA GLY A 270 -7.35 -10.14 8.78
C GLY A 270 -6.85 -9.69 7.40
N HIS A 271 -5.68 -9.05 7.34
CA HIS A 271 -5.01 -8.66 6.11
C HIS A 271 -4.56 -9.89 5.29
N ALA A 272 -3.99 -10.89 5.96
CA ALA A 272 -3.64 -12.16 5.33
C ALA A 272 -4.88 -12.91 4.80
N GLU A 273 -5.99 -12.94 5.54
CA GLU A 273 -7.26 -13.52 5.06
C GLU A 273 -7.81 -12.76 3.84
N ASN A 274 -7.76 -11.43 3.88
CA ASN A 274 -8.17 -10.56 2.78
C ASN A 274 -7.33 -10.85 1.51
N GLN A 275 -6.01 -10.95 1.62
CA GLN A 275 -5.16 -11.34 0.48
C GLN A 275 -5.48 -12.75 -0.03
N ALA A 276 -5.64 -13.75 0.85
CA ALA A 276 -5.99 -15.12 0.44
C ALA A 276 -7.30 -15.13 -0.37
N ARG A 277 -8.31 -14.39 0.10
CA ARG A 277 -9.60 -14.20 -0.54
C ARG A 277 -9.49 -13.45 -1.88
N GLY A 278 -8.65 -12.43 -1.96
CA GLY A 278 -8.42 -11.63 -3.17
C GLY A 278 -7.70 -12.41 -4.26
N PHE A 279 -6.56 -13.03 -3.95
CA PHE A 279 -5.82 -13.85 -4.92
C PHE A 279 -6.63 -15.05 -5.40
N GLN A 280 -7.42 -15.71 -4.54
CA GLN A 280 -8.33 -16.75 -4.98
C GLN A 280 -9.44 -16.22 -5.91
N ARG A 281 -10.00 -15.03 -5.64
CA ARG A 281 -10.97 -14.36 -6.52
C ARG A 281 -10.36 -14.09 -7.90
N ALA A 282 -9.17 -13.48 -7.94
CA ALA A 282 -8.47 -13.19 -9.20
C ALA A 282 -8.08 -14.48 -9.96
N LEU A 283 -7.66 -15.53 -9.26
CA LEU A 283 -7.36 -16.84 -9.87
C LEU A 283 -8.63 -17.47 -10.45
N ASN A 284 -9.76 -17.42 -9.75
CA ASN A 284 -11.04 -17.91 -10.25
C ASN A 284 -11.47 -17.14 -11.52
N ASN A 285 -11.39 -15.80 -11.49
CA ASN A 285 -11.73 -14.93 -12.63
C ASN A 285 -10.81 -15.21 -13.84
N TYR A 286 -9.52 -15.46 -13.60
CA TYR A 286 -8.58 -15.92 -14.61
C TYR A 286 -9.00 -17.28 -15.21
N LEU A 287 -9.23 -18.29 -14.37
CA LEU A 287 -9.60 -19.64 -14.82
C LEU A 287 -10.88 -19.63 -15.66
N GLU A 288 -11.92 -18.93 -15.21
CA GLU A 288 -13.18 -18.76 -15.95
C GLU A 288 -12.96 -18.06 -17.30
N SER A 289 -12.02 -17.11 -17.39
CA SER A 289 -11.66 -16.47 -18.66
C SER A 289 -10.99 -17.40 -19.67
N THR A 290 -10.37 -18.50 -19.22
CA THR A 290 -9.85 -19.57 -20.09
C THR A 290 -10.93 -20.55 -20.55
N GLY A 291 -12.16 -20.43 -20.03
CA GLY A 291 -13.25 -21.38 -20.25
C GLY A 291 -13.21 -22.62 -19.35
N LYS A 292 -12.27 -22.68 -18.39
CA LYS A 292 -12.19 -23.72 -17.36
C LYS A 292 -13.05 -23.33 -16.14
N SER A 293 -13.64 -24.30 -15.46
CA SER A 293 -14.36 -24.01 -14.21
C SER A 293 -13.36 -23.67 -13.09
N ALA A 294 -13.68 -22.66 -12.28
CA ALA A 294 -12.78 -22.19 -11.20
C ALA A 294 -12.41 -23.32 -10.20
N GLU A 295 -13.36 -24.22 -9.90
CA GLU A 295 -13.13 -25.37 -9.01
C GLU A 295 -12.13 -26.38 -9.62
N GLU A 296 -12.30 -26.72 -10.90
CA GLU A 296 -11.45 -27.67 -11.63
C GLU A 296 -10.03 -27.14 -11.80
N GLY A 297 -9.89 -25.88 -12.24
CA GLY A 297 -8.59 -25.23 -12.37
C GLY A 297 -7.90 -25.02 -11.02
N THR A 298 -8.65 -24.72 -9.95
CA THR A 298 -8.09 -24.67 -8.58
C THR A 298 -7.57 -26.04 -8.15
N ARG A 299 -8.32 -27.12 -8.39
CA ARG A 299 -7.86 -28.50 -8.10
C ARG A 299 -6.61 -28.86 -8.91
N GLU A 300 -6.57 -28.56 -10.21
CA GLU A 300 -5.38 -28.80 -11.05
C GLU A 300 -4.12 -28.03 -10.59
N ILE A 301 -4.30 -26.84 -10.00
CA ILE A 301 -3.20 -26.03 -9.46
C ILE A 301 -2.74 -26.58 -8.11
N VAL A 302 -3.65 -26.95 -7.21
CA VAL A 302 -3.30 -27.62 -5.93
C VAL A 302 -2.61 -28.97 -6.19
N ASP A 303 -3.11 -29.75 -7.15
CA ASP A 303 -2.51 -31.02 -7.55
C ASP A 303 -1.19 -30.84 -8.32
N LEU A 304 -0.93 -29.66 -8.91
CA LEU A 304 0.38 -29.30 -9.47
C LEU A 304 1.36 -28.95 -8.35
N LEU A 305 1.00 -28.01 -7.48
CA LEU A 305 1.86 -27.50 -6.41
C LEU A 305 2.38 -28.64 -5.50
N LYS A 306 1.49 -29.57 -5.08
CA LYS A 306 1.85 -30.79 -4.34
C LYS A 306 2.80 -31.77 -5.06
N ARG A 307 2.97 -31.65 -6.38
CA ARG A 307 3.98 -32.40 -7.13
C ARG A 307 5.30 -31.64 -7.24
N ILE A 308 5.26 -30.30 -7.18
CA ILE A 308 6.43 -29.42 -7.17
C ILE A 308 7.09 -29.45 -5.78
N ASP A 309 6.30 -29.49 -4.70
CA ASP A 309 6.78 -29.75 -3.33
C ASP A 309 7.53 -31.10 -3.26
N ALA A 310 6.80 -32.20 -3.41
CA ALA A 310 7.36 -33.55 -3.33
C ALA A 310 8.49 -33.84 -4.36
N LYS A 311 8.57 -33.02 -5.42
CA LYS A 311 9.71 -33.01 -6.36
C LYS A 311 9.77 -31.69 -7.16
N PRO A 312 10.70 -30.76 -6.84
CA PRO A 312 10.90 -29.53 -7.60
C PRO A 312 11.08 -29.76 -9.11
N LEU A 313 10.52 -28.84 -9.91
CA LEU A 313 10.57 -28.96 -11.37
C LEU A 313 11.91 -28.42 -11.91
N PRO A 314 12.56 -29.12 -12.85
CA PRO A 314 13.73 -28.59 -13.53
C PRO A 314 13.36 -27.33 -14.33
N THR A 315 14.34 -26.46 -14.53
CA THR A 315 14.22 -25.31 -15.43
C THR A 315 15.37 -25.31 -16.44
N SER A 316 15.34 -24.36 -17.38
CA SER A 316 16.47 -24.05 -18.26
C SER A 316 17.69 -23.43 -17.53
N SER A 317 17.55 -23.10 -16.24
CA SER A 317 18.62 -22.58 -15.37
C SER A 317 19.18 -23.68 -14.44
N SER A 318 20.10 -23.32 -13.55
CA SER A 318 20.58 -24.21 -12.48
C SER A 318 19.77 -24.12 -11.17
N ARG A 319 18.62 -23.43 -11.17
CA ARG A 319 17.64 -23.43 -10.08
C ARG A 319 16.46 -24.29 -10.50
N ASP A 320 16.05 -25.21 -9.63
CA ASP A 320 14.76 -25.89 -9.77
C ASP A 320 13.65 -24.97 -9.22
N LEU A 321 12.43 -25.14 -9.72
CA LEU A 321 11.24 -24.47 -9.20
C LEU A 321 10.72 -25.24 -7.98
N THR A 322 10.78 -24.64 -6.79
CA THR A 322 10.14 -25.13 -5.56
C THR A 322 8.64 -24.76 -5.51
N GLU A 323 7.85 -25.38 -4.63
CA GLU A 323 6.42 -25.02 -4.48
C GLU A 323 6.26 -23.54 -4.10
N SER A 324 7.08 -23.05 -3.18
CA SER A 324 7.10 -21.65 -2.75
C SER A 324 7.39 -20.68 -3.91
N LEU A 325 8.37 -20.99 -4.78
CA LEU A 325 8.62 -20.22 -6.00
C LEU A 325 7.47 -20.35 -7.03
N ALA A 326 6.84 -21.53 -7.13
CA ALA A 326 5.67 -21.72 -8.00
C ALA A 326 4.46 -20.89 -7.54
N LEU A 327 4.21 -20.80 -6.22
CA LEU A 327 3.21 -19.91 -5.63
C LEU A 327 3.50 -18.44 -5.98
N THR A 328 4.74 -17.99 -5.81
CA THR A 328 5.15 -16.63 -6.21
C THR A 328 4.92 -16.39 -7.71
N GLY A 329 5.30 -17.35 -8.56
CA GLY A 329 5.12 -17.28 -10.02
C GLY A 329 3.65 -17.26 -10.47
N ILE A 330 2.73 -17.85 -9.69
CA ILE A 330 1.28 -17.77 -9.91
C ILE A 330 0.70 -16.45 -9.40
N ILE A 331 1.15 -15.96 -8.25
CA ILE A 331 0.76 -14.68 -7.65
C ILE A 331 1.08 -13.50 -8.59
N ARG A 332 2.31 -13.47 -9.13
CA ARG A 332 2.84 -12.33 -9.89
C ARG A 332 1.97 -11.85 -11.07
N PRO A 333 1.46 -12.72 -11.97
CA PRO A 333 0.59 -12.31 -13.08
C PRO A 333 -0.86 -12.02 -12.67
N LEU A 334 -1.33 -12.44 -11.49
CA LEU A 334 -2.71 -12.13 -11.05
C LEU A 334 -2.92 -10.63 -10.76
N TYR A 335 -1.85 -9.88 -10.47
CA TYR A 335 -1.85 -8.42 -10.35
C TYR A 335 -2.38 -7.68 -11.59
N SER A 336 -2.38 -8.29 -12.79
CA SER A 336 -2.93 -7.66 -13.98
C SER A 336 -3.55 -8.65 -14.97
N LYS A 337 -4.77 -8.35 -15.42
CA LYS A 337 -5.45 -9.07 -16.51
C LYS A 337 -4.63 -9.15 -17.81
N ALA A 338 -3.73 -8.19 -18.05
CA ALA A 338 -2.82 -8.22 -19.20
C ALA A 338 -1.78 -9.36 -19.12
N SER A 339 -1.48 -9.87 -17.93
CA SER A 339 -0.50 -10.94 -17.69
C SER A 339 -1.11 -12.35 -17.63
N TRP A 340 -2.44 -12.48 -17.72
CA TRP A 340 -3.14 -13.78 -17.75
C TRP A 340 -2.72 -14.72 -18.90
N PRO A 341 -2.37 -14.24 -20.11
CA PRO A 341 -1.79 -15.11 -21.15
C PRO A 341 -0.43 -15.71 -20.73
N THR A 342 0.39 -14.96 -19.99
CA THR A 342 1.66 -15.46 -19.45
C THR A 342 1.42 -16.51 -18.37
N LEU A 343 0.44 -16.32 -17.48
CA LEU A 343 0.04 -17.34 -16.50
C LEU A 343 -0.46 -18.63 -17.19
N THR A 344 -1.16 -18.49 -18.33
CA THR A 344 -1.62 -19.63 -19.14
C THR A 344 -0.44 -20.44 -19.68
N SER A 345 0.57 -19.76 -20.24
CA SER A 345 1.80 -20.39 -20.74
C SER A 345 2.59 -21.07 -19.62
N ALA A 346 2.82 -20.37 -18.51
CA ALA A 346 3.62 -20.85 -17.40
C ALA A 346 3.00 -22.08 -16.70
N LEU A 347 1.68 -22.10 -16.51
CA LEU A 347 0.97 -23.26 -15.99
C LEU A 347 0.99 -24.44 -16.98
N GLN A 348 0.89 -24.19 -18.30
CA GLN A 348 0.99 -25.26 -19.30
C GLN A 348 2.40 -25.87 -19.36
N ALA A 349 3.46 -25.07 -19.21
CA ALA A 349 4.83 -25.55 -19.09
C ALA A 349 5.03 -26.39 -17.82
N ALA A 350 4.57 -25.89 -16.66
CA ALA A 350 4.71 -26.57 -15.38
C ALA A 350 3.93 -27.91 -15.31
N GLN A 351 2.72 -27.98 -15.89
CA GLN A 351 1.98 -29.25 -16.02
C GLN A 351 2.69 -30.26 -16.96
N GLN A 352 3.55 -29.81 -17.87
CA GLN A 352 4.41 -30.64 -18.71
C GLN A 352 5.79 -30.96 -18.07
N GLY A 353 6.10 -30.35 -16.92
CA GLY A 353 7.30 -30.62 -16.13
C GLY A 353 8.47 -29.63 -16.33
N ASP A 354 8.24 -28.48 -16.98
CA ASP A 354 9.22 -27.39 -17.09
C ASP A 354 8.80 -26.22 -16.18
N GLY A 355 9.63 -25.91 -15.18
CA GLY A 355 9.39 -24.82 -14.24
C GLY A 355 9.83 -23.43 -14.72
N THR A 356 10.45 -23.31 -15.90
CA THR A 356 11.16 -22.09 -16.35
C THR A 356 10.32 -20.82 -16.29
N GLU A 357 9.09 -20.85 -16.81
CA GLU A 357 8.26 -19.64 -16.90
C GLU A 357 7.73 -19.19 -15.53
N LEU A 358 7.36 -20.14 -14.64
CA LEU A 358 6.99 -19.80 -13.26
C LEU A 358 8.20 -19.29 -12.47
N LEU A 359 9.41 -19.81 -12.71
CA LEU A 359 10.64 -19.33 -12.07
C LEU A 359 10.95 -17.89 -12.50
N ALA A 360 10.79 -17.56 -13.78
CA ALA A 360 10.97 -16.20 -14.28
C ALA A 360 9.94 -15.21 -13.69
N LEU A 361 8.69 -15.64 -13.50
CA LEU A 361 7.65 -14.85 -12.81
C LEU A 361 7.93 -14.69 -11.31
N ALA A 362 8.53 -15.69 -10.67
CA ALA A 362 8.97 -15.60 -9.27
C ALA A 362 10.19 -14.67 -9.11
N ASP A 363 11.13 -14.69 -10.05
CA ASP A 363 12.29 -13.79 -10.05
C ASP A 363 11.88 -12.32 -10.23
N ASP A 364 10.93 -12.02 -11.13
CA ASP A 364 10.37 -10.67 -11.32
C ASP A 364 9.59 -10.15 -10.09
N TYR A 365 8.96 -11.04 -9.31
CA TYR A 365 8.33 -10.66 -8.04
C TYR A 365 9.34 -10.41 -6.92
N ASN A 366 10.43 -11.20 -6.86
CA ASN A 366 11.42 -11.17 -5.78
C ASN A 366 12.57 -10.15 -6.02
N ASP A 367 12.37 -9.17 -6.92
CA ASP A 367 13.39 -8.22 -7.38
C ASP A 367 14.71 -8.89 -7.84
N ARG A 368 14.65 -10.12 -8.39
CA ARG A 368 15.84 -10.93 -8.73
C ARG A 368 16.27 -10.69 -10.18
N GLN A 369 17.50 -10.22 -10.36
CA GLN A 369 18.11 -9.94 -11.65
C GLN A 369 18.78 -11.20 -12.25
N ASP A 370 18.93 -11.23 -13.59
CA ASP A 370 19.74 -12.24 -14.32
C ASP A 370 21.15 -12.45 -13.74
N SER A 371 21.70 -11.41 -13.11
CA SER A 371 23.02 -11.43 -12.45
C SER A 371 23.07 -12.25 -11.15
N GLY A 372 21.92 -12.76 -10.66
CA GLY A 372 21.79 -13.43 -9.37
C GLY A 372 21.74 -12.50 -8.15
N LYS A 373 21.65 -11.18 -8.38
CA LYS A 373 21.39 -10.18 -7.34
C LYS A 373 19.89 -10.04 -7.07
N TYR A 374 19.55 -9.66 -5.84
CA TYR A 374 18.20 -9.30 -5.44
C TYR A 374 18.15 -7.82 -5.05
N GLY A 375 17.00 -7.17 -5.27
CA GLY A 375 16.71 -5.86 -4.70
C GLY A 375 16.58 -5.89 -3.16
N THR A 376 16.31 -4.72 -2.59
CA THR A 376 16.00 -4.56 -1.16
C THR A 376 14.50 -4.42 -0.89
N GLY A 377 13.63 -4.60 -1.89
CA GLY A 377 12.19 -4.34 -1.78
C GLY A 377 11.51 -5.19 -0.71
N SER A 378 11.56 -6.51 -0.84
CA SER A 378 11.02 -7.46 0.15
C SER A 378 11.64 -7.33 1.55
N HIS A 379 12.92 -6.95 1.65
CA HIS A 379 13.56 -6.65 2.92
C HIS A 379 12.96 -5.41 3.58
N SER A 380 12.82 -4.32 2.82
CA SER A 380 12.27 -3.06 3.29
C SER A 380 10.79 -3.24 3.66
N GLN A 381 10.03 -3.98 2.84
CA GLN A 381 8.66 -4.40 3.11
C GLN A 381 8.52 -5.05 4.49
N ARG A 382 9.25 -6.14 4.72
CA ARG A 382 9.17 -6.93 5.96
C ARG A 382 9.57 -6.11 7.19
N VAL A 383 10.55 -5.21 7.06
CA VAL A 383 10.99 -4.33 8.15
C VAL A 383 9.97 -3.25 8.48
N ILE A 384 9.30 -2.67 7.48
CA ILE A 384 8.22 -1.68 7.67
C ILE A 384 7.01 -2.37 8.31
N SER A 385 6.47 -3.43 7.67
CA SER A 385 5.27 -4.13 8.17
C SER A 385 5.43 -4.68 9.59
N CYS A 386 6.60 -5.23 9.95
CA CYS A 386 6.85 -5.73 11.32
C CYS A 386 7.24 -4.64 12.33
N LEU A 387 7.44 -3.39 11.91
CA LEU A 387 7.54 -2.24 12.82
C LEU A 387 6.16 -1.57 13.02
N ASP A 388 5.33 -1.56 11.98
CA ASP A 388 3.96 -1.06 12.05
C ASP A 388 3.09 -1.98 12.90
N ASP A 389 2.90 -3.25 12.49
CA ASP A 389 2.12 -4.23 13.24
C ASP A 389 2.80 -4.64 14.56
N ARG A 390 2.02 -4.60 15.63
CA ARG A 390 2.34 -5.01 17.00
C ARG A 390 2.03 -6.47 17.31
N GLN A 391 1.13 -7.13 16.58
CA GLN A 391 0.70 -8.49 16.88
C GLN A 391 1.80 -9.52 16.65
N ARG A 392 1.92 -10.53 17.52
CA ARG A 392 2.86 -11.65 17.33
C ARG A 392 2.16 -12.97 17.62
N PRO A 393 1.32 -13.48 16.70
CA PRO A 393 0.68 -14.79 16.84
C PRO A 393 1.71 -15.91 17.05
N THR A 394 1.35 -16.93 17.84
CA THR A 394 2.23 -18.08 18.06
C THR A 394 2.16 -19.07 16.88
N PRO A 395 3.17 -19.94 16.69
CA PRO A 395 3.07 -21.07 15.75
C PRO A 395 1.81 -21.91 15.98
N GLU A 396 1.41 -22.10 17.24
CA GLU A 396 0.17 -22.77 17.60
C GLU A 396 -1.09 -22.01 17.16
N ASP A 397 -1.06 -20.69 17.07
CA ASP A 397 -2.19 -19.88 16.57
C ASP A 397 -2.32 -19.95 15.05
N ALA A 398 -1.20 -19.87 14.31
CA ALA A 398 -1.19 -20.13 12.87
C ALA A 398 -1.79 -21.52 12.55
N LYS A 399 -1.36 -22.57 13.25
CA LYS A 399 -1.92 -23.93 13.09
C LYS A 399 -3.43 -24.03 13.36
N LYS A 400 -3.98 -23.21 14.26
CA LYS A 400 -5.44 -23.15 14.50
C LYS A 400 -6.18 -22.44 13.36
N ALA A 401 -5.51 -21.49 12.69
CA ALA A 401 -6.06 -20.71 11.58
C ALA A 401 -5.99 -21.43 10.22
N LEU A 402 -4.99 -22.29 9.97
CA LEU A 402 -4.79 -22.99 8.69
C LEU A 402 -6.07 -23.59 8.08
N PRO A 403 -6.93 -24.36 8.79
CA PRO A 403 -8.13 -24.97 8.19
C PRO A 403 -9.21 -23.96 7.76
N HIS A 404 -9.14 -22.71 8.25
CA HIS A 404 -9.96 -21.60 7.77
C HIS A 404 -9.32 -20.93 6.56
N PHE A 405 -8.01 -20.70 6.59
CA PHE A 405 -7.26 -20.16 5.45
C PHE A 405 -7.34 -21.06 4.21
N GLU A 406 -7.11 -22.37 4.33
CA GLU A 406 -7.31 -23.39 3.29
C GLU A 406 -8.71 -23.33 2.65
N LYS A 407 -9.73 -23.06 3.47
CA LYS A 407 -11.13 -22.94 3.05
C LYS A 407 -11.44 -21.60 2.37
N VAL A 408 -10.70 -20.54 2.71
CA VAL A 408 -10.79 -19.23 2.05
C VAL A 408 -10.06 -19.25 0.70
N SER A 409 -8.90 -19.92 0.64
CA SER A 409 -8.17 -20.18 -0.60
C SER A 409 -7.42 -21.52 -0.52
N PRO A 410 -7.79 -22.52 -1.33
CA PRO A 410 -7.05 -23.77 -1.43
C PRO A 410 -5.64 -23.63 -2.01
N VAL A 411 -5.31 -22.50 -2.65
CA VAL A 411 -4.00 -22.27 -3.30
C VAL A 411 -3.09 -21.38 -2.44
N PHE A 412 -3.60 -20.25 -1.94
CA PHE A 412 -2.80 -19.24 -1.24
C PHE A 412 -3.01 -19.24 0.28
N GLY A 413 -4.06 -19.92 0.75
CA GLY A 413 -4.42 -20.00 2.16
C GLY A 413 -3.33 -20.61 3.04
N PRO A 414 -2.78 -21.79 2.72
CA PRO A 414 -1.73 -22.41 3.54
C PRO A 414 -0.53 -21.49 3.83
N MET A 415 0.01 -20.84 2.78
CA MET A 415 1.13 -19.90 2.89
C MET A 415 0.78 -18.70 3.79
N LEU A 416 -0.33 -18.01 3.48
CA LEU A 416 -0.76 -16.82 4.21
C LEU A 416 -1.19 -17.13 5.65
N GLY A 417 -1.66 -18.35 5.92
CA GLY A 417 -1.99 -18.84 7.26
C GLY A 417 -0.74 -19.05 8.13
N TRP A 418 0.33 -19.62 7.57
CA TRP A 418 1.63 -19.73 8.25
C TRP A 418 2.28 -18.36 8.48
N ASP A 419 2.24 -17.46 7.49
CA ASP A 419 2.81 -16.11 7.57
C ASP A 419 2.21 -15.27 8.71
N THR A 420 0.97 -15.56 9.17
CA THR A 420 0.39 -14.88 10.35
C THR A 420 1.26 -14.96 11.61
N ALA A 421 2.02 -16.05 11.79
CA ALA A 421 3.01 -16.19 12.87
C ALA A 421 4.46 -16.09 12.36
N GLY A 422 4.71 -16.47 11.11
CA GLY A 422 6.05 -16.54 10.53
C GLY A 422 6.63 -15.19 10.08
N TRP A 423 5.82 -14.30 9.51
CA TRP A 423 6.32 -13.08 8.87
C TRP A 423 7.07 -12.19 9.86
N CYS A 424 6.53 -11.99 11.06
CA CYS A 424 7.16 -11.22 12.14
C CYS A 424 7.67 -12.08 13.32
N HIS A 425 7.96 -13.36 13.08
CA HIS A 425 8.46 -14.27 14.12
C HIS A 425 9.77 -13.75 14.75
N ASP A 426 9.84 -13.76 16.09
CA ASP A 426 11.03 -13.34 16.86
C ASP A 426 11.54 -11.92 16.50
N TRP A 427 10.66 -11.03 16.02
CA TRP A 427 11.06 -9.72 15.50
C TRP A 427 11.83 -8.88 16.55
N PRO A 428 13.01 -8.31 16.20
CA PRO A 428 13.95 -7.75 17.17
C PRO A 428 13.53 -6.43 17.84
N VAL A 429 12.39 -5.85 17.46
CA VAL A 429 11.86 -4.55 17.86
C VAL A 429 10.34 -4.69 18.08
N PRO A 430 9.73 -4.07 19.11
CA PRO A 430 8.27 -4.07 19.27
C PRO A 430 7.60 -3.24 18.17
N GLY A 431 6.50 -3.75 17.62
CA GLY A 431 5.66 -3.02 16.67
C GLY A 431 4.82 -1.93 17.33
N GLN A 432 4.23 -1.04 16.53
CA GLN A 432 3.62 0.21 16.99
C GLN A 432 2.11 0.11 17.23
N TYR A 433 1.35 -0.51 16.35
CA TYR A 433 -0.13 -0.54 16.38
C TYR A 433 -0.73 -1.91 16.00
N ASP A 434 -1.99 -2.16 16.38
CA ASP A 434 -2.71 -3.37 15.94
C ASP A 434 -3.38 -3.18 14.56
N THR A 435 -3.74 -1.92 14.25
CA THR A 435 -4.35 -1.43 13.01
C THR A 435 -3.94 0.04 12.79
N PRO A 436 -3.77 0.52 11.55
CA PRO A 436 -3.36 1.90 11.29
C PRO A 436 -4.42 2.94 11.69
N GLU A 437 -4.00 3.97 12.42
CA GLU A 437 -4.84 5.13 12.75
C GLU A 437 -5.02 6.03 11.53
N VAL A 438 -6.19 5.94 10.88
CA VAL A 438 -6.53 6.69 9.65
C VAL A 438 -7.66 7.70 9.84
N SER A 439 -8.29 7.80 11.02
CA SER A 439 -9.47 8.66 11.18
C SER A 439 -9.12 10.14 11.09
N ALA A 440 -9.67 10.82 10.07
CA ALA A 440 -9.19 12.12 9.59
C ALA A 440 -10.27 13.24 9.56
N PRO A 441 -11.16 13.36 10.57
CA PRO A 441 -12.28 14.30 10.54
C PRO A 441 -11.83 15.76 10.44
N GLY A 442 -12.38 16.48 9.44
CA GLY A 442 -12.01 17.86 9.13
C GLY A 442 -10.98 18.00 7.99
N SER A 443 -10.55 16.89 7.39
CA SER A 443 -9.84 16.87 6.11
C SER A 443 -10.71 17.36 4.95
N ALA A 444 -10.08 17.75 3.84
CA ALA A 444 -10.76 17.83 2.55
C ALA A 444 -11.17 16.42 2.06
N PRO A 445 -12.15 16.29 1.15
CA PRO A 445 -12.58 14.99 0.63
C PRO A 445 -11.44 14.25 -0.08
N ILE A 446 -11.30 12.96 0.22
CA ILE A 446 -10.31 12.03 -0.32
C ILE A 446 -11.02 11.08 -1.29
N LEU A 447 -10.44 10.86 -2.47
CA LEU A 447 -10.97 9.95 -3.48
C LEU A 447 -10.37 8.55 -3.32
N LEU A 448 -11.22 7.54 -3.12
CA LEU A 448 -10.81 6.14 -2.92
C LEU A 448 -11.28 5.28 -4.09
N ILE A 449 -10.39 4.49 -4.68
CA ILE A 449 -10.72 3.59 -5.80
C ILE A 449 -10.57 2.13 -5.38
N GLY A 450 -11.66 1.38 -5.58
CA GLY A 450 -11.72 -0.06 -5.33
C GLY A 450 -12.06 -0.83 -6.60
N ASN A 451 -11.23 -1.81 -6.95
CA ASN A 451 -11.43 -2.70 -8.10
C ASN A 451 -12.15 -3.97 -7.64
N THR A 452 -13.24 -4.36 -8.31
CA THR A 452 -14.02 -5.55 -7.91
C THR A 452 -13.22 -6.86 -7.90
N GLY A 453 -12.25 -6.98 -8.82
CA GLY A 453 -11.30 -8.09 -8.94
C GLY A 453 -9.86 -7.71 -8.56
N ASP A 454 -9.65 -6.85 -7.57
CA ASP A 454 -8.31 -6.65 -7.00
C ASP A 454 -7.83 -7.93 -6.25
N PRO A 455 -6.63 -8.46 -6.53
CA PRO A 455 -6.10 -9.62 -5.83
C PRO A 455 -5.49 -9.30 -4.45
N ALA A 456 -4.90 -8.13 -4.27
CA ALA A 456 -4.01 -7.83 -3.14
C ALA A 456 -4.66 -6.88 -2.12
N THR A 457 -5.54 -5.99 -2.57
CA THR A 457 -6.34 -5.09 -1.72
C THR A 457 -7.82 -5.22 -2.11
N PRO A 458 -8.55 -6.23 -1.58
CA PRO A 458 -9.91 -6.51 -2.00
C PRO A 458 -10.84 -5.29 -1.88
N TYR A 459 -11.70 -5.12 -2.88
CA TYR A 459 -12.73 -4.09 -3.01
C TYR A 459 -13.45 -3.68 -1.70
N GLU A 460 -13.72 -4.66 -0.85
CA GLU A 460 -14.39 -4.50 0.44
C GLU A 460 -13.64 -3.57 1.41
N GLY A 461 -12.31 -3.49 1.33
CA GLY A 461 -11.47 -2.58 2.13
C GLY A 461 -11.67 -1.10 1.78
N THR A 462 -12.00 -0.79 0.52
CA THR A 462 -12.19 0.58 0.04
C THR A 462 -13.33 1.30 0.76
N ARG A 463 -14.44 0.61 1.06
CA ARG A 463 -15.56 1.19 1.83
C ARG A 463 -15.18 1.42 3.29
N ARG A 464 -14.44 0.46 3.89
CA ARG A 464 -13.99 0.53 5.28
C ARG A 464 -13.05 1.72 5.51
N MET A 465 -12.06 1.94 4.64
CA MET A 465 -11.25 3.15 4.64
C MET A 465 -12.09 4.42 4.47
N ALA A 466 -13.07 4.42 3.54
CA ALA A 466 -13.93 5.58 3.31
C ALA A 466 -14.83 5.94 4.50
N ASP A 467 -15.20 4.96 5.34
CA ASP A 467 -15.94 5.17 6.58
C ASP A 467 -15.01 5.58 7.75
N GLU A 468 -13.85 4.94 7.90
CA GLU A 468 -12.90 5.18 8.99
C GLU A 468 -12.22 6.56 8.91
N LEU A 469 -11.87 7.00 7.69
CA LEU A 469 -11.44 8.38 7.39
C LEU A 469 -12.40 9.45 7.93
N GLY A 470 -13.67 9.09 8.12
CA GLY A 470 -14.69 9.90 8.76
C GLY A 470 -15.75 10.45 7.81
N LYS A 471 -16.92 10.74 8.38
CA LYS A 471 -18.12 11.15 7.65
C LYS A 471 -17.89 12.39 6.77
N GLY A 472 -17.90 12.17 5.45
CA GLY A 472 -17.73 13.22 4.45
C GLY A 472 -16.27 13.49 4.03
N VAL A 473 -15.32 12.72 4.58
CA VAL A 473 -13.92 12.70 4.12
C VAL A 473 -13.76 11.67 3.00
N GLY A 474 -14.10 10.40 3.25
CA GLY A 474 -13.98 9.34 2.25
C GLY A 474 -15.05 9.39 1.16
N VAL A 475 -14.62 9.41 -0.10
CA VAL A 475 -15.50 9.37 -1.29
C VAL A 475 -15.08 8.20 -2.19
N MET A 476 -15.94 7.19 -2.32
CA MET A 476 -15.64 5.94 -3.00
C MET A 476 -16.02 5.96 -4.49
N LEU A 477 -15.08 5.53 -5.33
CA LEU A 477 -15.23 5.19 -6.74
C LEU A 477 -15.01 3.68 -6.90
N THR A 478 -15.98 2.99 -7.51
CA THR A 478 -15.88 1.59 -7.88
C THR A 478 -15.39 1.45 -9.32
N TRP A 479 -14.36 0.65 -9.57
CA TRP A 479 -14.09 0.13 -10.91
C TRP A 479 -14.50 -1.34 -11.00
N LYS A 480 -15.38 -1.67 -11.95
CA LYS A 480 -15.74 -3.05 -12.31
C LYS A 480 -14.67 -3.69 -13.19
N GLY A 481 -13.46 -3.75 -12.66
CA GLY A 481 -12.26 -4.26 -13.32
C GLY A 481 -11.57 -5.39 -12.55
N GLU A 482 -10.47 -5.86 -13.14
CA GLU A 482 -9.63 -6.97 -12.67
C GLU A 482 -8.18 -6.48 -12.50
N GLY A 483 -7.50 -6.93 -11.47
CA GLY A 483 -6.11 -6.56 -11.17
C GLY A 483 -5.98 -5.35 -10.25
N HIS A 484 -4.73 -5.02 -9.95
CA HIS A 484 -4.34 -4.11 -8.88
C HIS A 484 -4.03 -2.69 -9.42
N SER A 485 -4.56 -1.66 -8.77
CA SER A 485 -4.68 -0.24 -9.22
C SER A 485 -5.56 -0.05 -10.47
N ALA A 486 -6.09 1.16 -10.64
CA ALA A 486 -7.12 1.48 -11.65
C ALA A 486 -6.72 2.59 -12.62
N TYR A 487 -5.93 3.58 -12.19
CA TYR A 487 -5.58 4.71 -13.04
C TYR A 487 -4.63 4.31 -14.18
N ALA A 488 -4.90 4.87 -15.36
CA ALA A 488 -4.26 4.54 -16.63
C ALA A 488 -4.33 3.03 -17.01
N LYS A 489 -5.30 2.28 -16.47
CA LYS A 489 -5.55 0.86 -16.84
C LYS A 489 -6.60 0.69 -17.94
N GLY A 490 -7.12 1.79 -18.50
CA GLY A 490 -7.94 1.79 -19.72
C GLY A 490 -9.44 2.03 -19.55
N SER A 491 -9.95 2.21 -18.32
CA SER A 491 -11.30 2.74 -18.12
C SER A 491 -11.27 4.27 -18.12
N SER A 492 -11.65 4.86 -19.25
CA SER A 492 -11.75 6.32 -19.39
C SER A 492 -12.71 6.97 -18.38
N CYS A 493 -13.65 6.20 -17.81
CA CYS A 493 -14.50 6.62 -16.70
C CYS A 493 -13.70 6.82 -15.40
N VAL A 494 -12.75 5.92 -15.10
CA VAL A 494 -11.85 6.07 -13.95
C VAL A 494 -10.90 7.23 -14.19
N ASP A 495 -10.22 7.24 -15.35
CA ASP A 495 -9.18 8.20 -15.67
C ASP A 495 -9.71 9.64 -15.71
N SER A 496 -10.90 9.88 -16.30
CA SER A 496 -11.58 11.18 -16.21
C SER A 496 -11.95 11.54 -14.77
N THR A 497 -12.57 10.65 -14.00
CA THR A 497 -12.96 10.95 -12.61
C THR A 497 -11.76 11.37 -11.74
N ILE A 498 -10.62 10.71 -11.92
CA ILE A 498 -9.39 11.03 -11.19
C ILE A 498 -8.80 12.35 -11.68
N ASN A 499 -8.81 12.62 -12.99
CA ASN A 499 -8.34 13.90 -13.54
C ASN A 499 -9.24 15.08 -13.14
N ASP A 500 -10.57 14.95 -13.23
CA ASP A 500 -11.54 15.97 -12.80
C ASP A 500 -11.31 16.34 -11.32
N TYR A 501 -11.09 15.33 -10.47
CA TYR A 501 -10.78 15.53 -9.04
C TYR A 501 -9.38 16.15 -8.82
N LEU A 502 -8.33 15.63 -9.47
CA LEU A 502 -6.96 16.10 -9.26
C LEU A 502 -6.66 17.47 -9.88
N LEU A 503 -7.26 17.81 -11.02
CA LEU A 503 -7.01 19.05 -11.77
C LEU A 503 -8.01 20.16 -11.40
N GLU A 504 -9.31 19.87 -11.48
CA GLU A 504 -10.36 20.86 -11.18
C GLU A 504 -10.73 20.91 -9.69
N GLY A 505 -10.61 19.78 -8.97
CA GLY A 505 -11.17 19.62 -7.62
C GLY A 505 -12.61 19.11 -7.64
N THR A 506 -13.08 18.59 -8.76
CA THR A 506 -14.44 18.08 -8.95
C THR A 506 -14.60 16.75 -8.22
N VAL A 507 -15.07 16.80 -6.96
CA VAL A 507 -15.33 15.61 -6.14
C VAL A 507 -16.52 14.82 -6.71
N PRO A 508 -16.36 13.52 -7.05
CA PRO A 508 -17.47 12.72 -7.54
C PRO A 508 -18.50 12.42 -6.45
N LYS A 509 -19.69 11.97 -6.83
CA LYS A 509 -20.64 11.41 -5.87
C LYS A 509 -20.08 10.12 -5.28
N ASP A 510 -20.12 9.98 -3.95
CA ASP A 510 -19.79 8.73 -3.25
C ASP A 510 -20.62 7.55 -3.80
N GLY A 511 -19.95 6.42 -4.03
CA GLY A 511 -20.50 5.26 -4.74
C GLY A 511 -20.65 5.45 -6.25
N LYS A 512 -19.84 6.30 -6.90
CA LYS A 512 -19.74 6.34 -8.37
C LYS A 512 -19.20 4.99 -8.87
N VAL A 513 -19.72 4.49 -9.98
CA VAL A 513 -19.33 3.20 -10.56
C VAL A 513 -18.87 3.39 -12.00
N CYS A 514 -17.69 2.88 -12.31
CA CYS A 514 -17.09 2.76 -13.63
C CYS A 514 -16.93 1.30 -14.04
N SER A 515 -16.68 1.08 -15.33
CA SER A 515 -16.37 -0.19 -15.99
C SER A 515 -15.19 0.01 -16.94
#